data_AF-A0A534BRU2-F1
#
_entry.id   AF-A0A534BRU2-F1
#
_cell.length_a   1.000
_cell.length_b   1.000
_cell.length_c   1.000
_cell.angle_alpha   90.00
_cell.angle_beta   90.00
_cell.angle_gamma   90.00
#
_symmetry.space_group_name_H-M   'P 1'
#
loop_
_entity.id
_entity.type
_entity.pdbx_description
1 polymer ?
#
loop_
_entity_poly.entity_id
_entity_poly.type
_entity_poly.pdbx_seq_one_letter_code
_entity_poly.pdbx_strand_id
1 'polypeptide(L)'
;MTAASSAKRPGPGNRHPRIPRAQPARCIPQPSFLWGTFCRREAFLGTPGNLTQRTNEGGTKFWVHRYSDAVGRRHETYLGTNDDRAVLARLESLRKRIEEATVDRKTYSTLASLHNHALFRAGAVLIGSHAFGTLLNGLGAKTVPYATEEADIARSEALALPELPAFIDMLRETGIGFFEVPALNRRQHPTSFKEGGRSRLKVDLLLAPMPPRVSNAM
;
A
#
# COMPACT_ATOMS: atom_id res chain seq x y z
N MET A 1 -18.87 74.56 -30.79
CA MET A 1 -20.14 73.99 -30.29
C MET A 1 -20.25 72.56 -30.78
N THR A 2 -20.44 71.65 -29.83
CA THR A 2 -19.99 70.26 -29.83
C THR A 2 -21.01 69.32 -30.48
N ALA A 3 -20.56 68.44 -31.38
CA ALA A 3 -21.37 67.37 -31.95
C ALA A 3 -21.16 66.06 -31.18
N ALA A 4 -22.27 65.34 -30.98
CA ALA A 4 -22.40 64.10 -30.23
C ALA A 4 -21.69 62.91 -30.90
N SER A 5 -21.11 62.02 -30.09
CA SER A 5 -20.71 60.68 -30.52
C SER A 5 -21.15 59.64 -29.48
N SER A 6 -21.83 58.62 -30.01
CA SER A 6 -22.57 57.58 -29.31
C SER A 6 -21.64 56.49 -28.78
N ALA A 7 -21.63 56.26 -27.46
CA ALA A 7 -20.86 55.20 -26.83
C ALA A 7 -21.71 53.94 -26.64
N LYS A 8 -21.31 52.89 -27.37
CA LYS A 8 -21.88 51.54 -27.45
C LYS A 8 -21.76 50.81 -26.10
N ARG A 9 -22.87 50.32 -25.55
CA ARG A 9 -22.90 49.47 -24.33
C ARG A 9 -22.27 48.09 -24.63
N PRO A 10 -21.38 47.55 -23.77
CA PRO A 10 -20.88 46.18 -23.92
C PRO A 10 -21.94 45.17 -23.42
N GLY A 11 -22.17 44.12 -24.20
CA GLY A 11 -23.10 43.03 -23.90
C GLY A 11 -22.66 42.16 -22.71
N PRO A 12 -23.56 41.32 -22.16
CA PRO A 12 -23.27 40.53 -20.97
C PRO A 12 -22.24 39.44 -21.29
N GLY A 13 -21.07 39.56 -20.67
CA GLY A 13 -19.99 38.60 -20.77
C GLY A 13 -20.38 37.21 -20.26
N ASN A 14 -20.06 36.22 -21.08
CA ASN A 14 -20.23 34.79 -20.86
C ASN A 14 -19.47 34.36 -19.57
N ARG A 15 -20.18 34.19 -18.45
CA ARG A 15 -19.59 33.66 -17.20
C ARG A 15 -19.62 32.14 -17.26
N HIS A 16 -18.54 31.53 -17.76
CA HIS A 16 -18.26 30.13 -17.46
C HIS A 16 -18.11 29.95 -15.93
N PRO A 17 -18.75 28.95 -15.30
CA PRO A 17 -18.50 28.65 -13.91
C PRO A 17 -17.03 28.21 -13.76
N ARG A 18 -16.26 28.98 -12.97
CA ARG A 18 -14.93 28.55 -12.55
C ARG A 18 -15.10 27.32 -11.67
N ILE A 19 -14.85 26.14 -12.23
CA ILE A 19 -14.65 24.91 -11.49
C ILE A 19 -13.50 25.20 -10.49
N PRO A 20 -13.72 25.04 -9.18
CA PRO A 20 -12.63 25.18 -8.22
C PRO A 20 -11.57 24.14 -8.56
N ARG A 21 -10.33 24.58 -8.82
CA ARG A 21 -9.18 23.69 -8.93
C ARG A 21 -9.15 22.83 -7.66
N ALA A 22 -9.29 21.52 -7.82
CA ALA A 22 -9.09 20.56 -6.75
C ALA A 22 -7.75 20.86 -6.09
N GLN A 23 -7.79 21.29 -4.83
CA GLN A 23 -6.59 21.37 -4.01
C GLN A 23 -6.05 19.95 -3.88
N PRO A 24 -4.75 19.69 -4.11
CA PRO A 24 -4.20 18.37 -3.81
C PRO A 24 -4.44 18.11 -2.32
N ALA A 25 -5.17 17.04 -2.03
CA ALA A 25 -5.49 16.63 -0.67
C ALA A 25 -4.21 16.62 0.16
N ARG A 26 -4.10 17.57 1.09
CA ARG A 26 -3.03 17.61 2.08
C ARG A 26 -3.14 16.32 2.89
N CYS A 27 -2.09 15.49 2.84
CA CYS A 27 -1.93 14.39 3.78
C CYS A 27 -2.06 14.95 5.20
N ILE A 28 -3.14 14.60 5.89
CA ILE A 28 -3.26 14.85 7.32
C ILE A 28 -2.26 13.90 7.99
N PRO A 29 -1.24 14.41 8.72
CA PRO A 29 -0.30 13.54 9.42
C PRO A 29 -1.03 12.88 10.59
N GLN A 30 -1.36 11.60 10.44
CA GLN A 30 -1.75 10.75 11.56
C GLN A 30 -0.50 10.33 12.36
N PRO A 31 -0.61 10.08 13.67
CA PRO A 31 0.54 9.91 14.55
C PRO A 31 1.48 8.81 14.05
N SER A 32 2.64 9.27 13.64
CA SER A 32 3.78 8.52 13.14
C SER A 32 4.28 7.52 14.17
N PHE A 33 4.13 6.21 13.97
CA PHE A 33 5.10 5.26 14.56
C PHE A 33 5.30 3.94 13.80
N LEU A 34 4.55 3.63 12.73
CA LEU A 34 4.88 2.57 11.77
C LEU A 34 4.76 2.96 10.28
N TRP A 35 4.40 4.21 10.00
CA TRP A 35 4.06 4.65 8.64
C TRP A 35 5.10 5.58 7.98
N GLY A 36 6.23 5.84 8.66
CA GLY A 36 7.28 6.73 8.14
C GLY A 36 7.90 6.27 6.82
N THR A 37 7.77 4.99 6.47
CA THR A 37 8.47 4.39 5.31
C THR A 37 7.58 4.17 4.10
N PHE A 38 6.26 4.21 4.27
CA PHE A 38 5.30 3.88 3.21
C PHE A 38 4.71 5.10 2.50
N CYS A 39 4.91 6.31 3.04
CA CYS A 39 4.31 7.52 2.48
C CYS A 39 5.04 8.11 1.25
N ARG A 40 6.02 7.41 0.64
CA ARG A 40 6.63 7.89 -0.61
C ARG A 40 7.45 6.89 -1.45
N ARG A 41 7.47 5.59 -1.14
CA ARG A 41 8.27 4.60 -1.88
C ARG A 41 7.49 3.31 -2.05
N GLU A 42 7.55 2.76 -3.26
CA GLU A 42 7.07 1.43 -3.61
C GLU A 42 7.70 0.39 -2.66
N ALA A 43 6.87 -0.46 -2.07
CA ALA A 43 7.35 -1.58 -1.28
C ALA A 43 7.82 -2.70 -2.20
N PHE A 44 8.88 -3.38 -1.77
CA PHE A 44 9.38 -4.54 -2.46
C PHE A 44 8.36 -5.67 -2.37
N LEU A 45 8.00 -6.22 -3.53
CA LEU A 45 7.21 -7.45 -3.62
C LEU A 45 8.12 -8.65 -3.35
N GLY A 46 8.44 -8.88 -2.07
CA GLY A 46 9.28 -9.99 -1.64
C GLY A 46 9.73 -9.85 -0.19
N THR A 47 10.46 -10.83 0.34
CA THR A 47 10.98 -10.79 1.71
C THR A 47 11.77 -9.51 1.97
N PRO A 48 11.83 -9.07 3.24
CA PRO A 48 12.80 -8.07 3.65
C PRO A 48 14.23 -8.45 3.22
N GLY A 49 14.55 -9.74 3.23
CA GLY A 49 15.78 -10.27 2.65
C GLY A 49 17.00 -10.01 3.53
N ASN A 50 18.18 -9.99 2.92
CA ASN A 50 19.46 -9.76 3.56
C ASN A 50 20.32 -8.79 2.74
N LEU A 51 21.19 -8.07 3.42
CA LEU A 51 22.22 -7.24 2.81
C LEU A 51 23.55 -7.97 2.84
N THR A 52 24.20 -8.12 1.69
CA THR A 52 25.48 -8.82 1.57
C THR A 52 26.47 -7.95 0.82
N GLN A 53 27.72 -7.96 1.26
CA GLN A 53 28.80 -7.31 0.55
C GLN A 53 29.47 -8.31 -0.39
N ARG A 54 29.76 -7.89 -1.61
CA ARG A 54 30.53 -8.64 -2.61
C ARG A 54 31.75 -7.82 -3.04
N THR A 55 32.69 -8.51 -3.66
CA THR A 55 33.88 -7.91 -4.24
C THR A 55 33.92 -8.30 -5.71
N ASN A 56 34.16 -7.35 -6.61
CA ASN A 56 34.36 -7.65 -8.02
C ASN A 56 35.82 -8.08 -8.29
N GLU A 57 36.12 -8.49 -9.51
CA GLU A 57 37.48 -8.89 -9.93
C GLU A 57 38.53 -7.78 -9.74
N GLY A 58 38.09 -6.51 -9.80
CA GLY A 58 38.93 -5.33 -9.55
C GLY A 58 39.13 -4.96 -8.08
N GLY A 59 38.67 -5.79 -7.12
CA GLY A 59 38.83 -5.55 -5.68
C GLY A 59 37.86 -4.52 -5.08
N THR A 60 36.97 -3.93 -5.87
CA THR A 60 35.95 -2.98 -5.40
C THR A 60 34.86 -3.72 -4.63
N LYS A 61 34.60 -3.26 -3.41
CA LYS A 61 33.54 -3.77 -2.55
C LYS A 61 32.22 -3.06 -2.84
N PHE A 62 31.15 -3.83 -2.97
CA PHE A 62 29.81 -3.33 -3.25
C PHE A 62 28.75 -4.10 -2.47
N TRP A 63 27.60 -3.45 -2.28
CA TRP A 63 26.47 -4.03 -1.58
C TRP A 63 25.42 -4.57 -2.54
N VAL A 64 24.84 -5.71 -2.15
CA VAL A 64 23.67 -6.30 -2.80
C VAL A 64 22.58 -6.55 -1.78
N HIS A 65 21.32 -6.33 -2.20
CA HIS A 65 20.13 -6.74 -1.47
C HIS A 65 19.62 -8.05 -2.05
N ARG A 66 19.61 -9.10 -1.24
CA ARG A 66 19.13 -10.44 -1.61
C ARG A 66 17.81 -10.70 -0.93
N TYR A 67 16.76 -10.90 -1.71
CA TYR A 67 15.43 -11.21 -1.19
C TYR A 67 14.77 -12.33 -1.99
N SER A 68 13.61 -12.77 -1.56
CA SER A 68 12.82 -13.77 -2.31
C SER A 68 11.42 -13.25 -2.54
N ASP A 69 10.87 -13.45 -3.74
CA ASP A 69 9.48 -13.09 -4.05
C ASP A 69 8.48 -13.92 -3.21
N ALA A 70 7.19 -13.68 -3.40
CA ALA A 70 6.13 -14.36 -2.67
C ALA A 70 5.99 -15.86 -3.01
N VAL A 71 6.61 -16.34 -4.10
CA VAL A 71 6.63 -17.76 -4.49
C VAL A 71 7.97 -18.46 -4.20
N GLY A 72 9.00 -17.72 -3.80
CA GLY A 72 10.28 -18.23 -3.31
C GLY A 72 11.44 -18.09 -4.30
N ARG A 73 11.24 -17.40 -5.44
CA ARG A 73 12.34 -17.09 -6.37
C ARG A 73 13.25 -16.07 -5.73
N ARG A 74 14.56 -16.29 -5.86
CA ARG A 74 15.58 -15.41 -5.27
C ARG A 74 15.90 -14.28 -6.22
N HIS A 75 15.96 -13.07 -5.68
CA HIS A 75 16.35 -11.86 -6.38
C HIS A 75 17.59 -11.27 -5.70
N GLU A 76 18.45 -10.65 -6.51
CA GLU A 76 19.60 -9.90 -6.05
C GLU A 76 19.60 -8.54 -6.75
N THR A 77 19.67 -7.46 -5.98
CA THR A 77 19.69 -6.09 -6.49
C THR A 77 20.97 -5.41 -6.05
N TYR A 78 21.74 -4.92 -7.00
CA TYR A 78 22.93 -4.10 -6.74
C TYR A 78 22.52 -2.76 -6.11
N LEU A 79 23.17 -2.39 -5.00
CA LEU A 79 22.87 -1.17 -4.27
C LEU A 79 23.90 -0.06 -4.48
N GLY A 80 25.13 -0.40 -4.85
CA GLY A 80 26.23 0.55 -5.00
C GLY A 80 27.52 0.12 -4.30
N THR A 81 28.58 0.89 -4.47
CA THR A 81 29.89 0.66 -3.85
C THR A 81 29.91 1.10 -2.38
N ASN A 82 30.88 0.61 -1.62
CA ASN A 82 31.01 0.94 -0.19
C ASN A 82 31.37 2.41 0.08
N ASP A 83 31.98 3.08 -0.88
CA ASP A 83 32.54 4.42 -0.69
C ASP A 83 31.49 5.53 -0.92
N ASP A 84 30.31 5.17 -1.42
CA ASP A 84 29.22 6.11 -1.65
C ASP A 84 28.36 6.32 -0.39
N ARG A 85 28.38 7.56 0.13
CA ARG A 85 27.60 7.96 1.31
C ARG A 85 26.10 7.80 1.11
N ALA A 86 25.58 7.98 -0.11
CA ALA A 86 24.15 7.78 -0.40
C ALA A 86 23.77 6.29 -0.30
N VAL A 87 24.68 5.39 -0.69
CA VAL A 87 24.51 3.94 -0.55
C VAL A 87 24.49 3.55 0.92
N LEU A 88 25.42 4.07 1.73
CA LEU A 88 25.46 3.83 3.17
C LEU A 88 24.17 4.28 3.89
N ALA A 89 23.63 5.46 3.54
CA ALA A 89 22.35 5.93 4.10
C ALA A 89 21.16 5.03 3.68
N ARG A 90 21.16 4.54 2.43
CA ARG A 90 20.15 3.60 1.95
C ARG A 90 20.24 2.24 2.64
N LEU A 91 21.46 1.76 2.92
CA LEU A 91 21.70 0.50 3.64
C LEU A 91 21.16 0.54 5.06
N GLU A 92 21.40 1.63 5.79
CA GLU A 92 20.92 1.77 7.16
C GLU A 92 19.38 1.77 7.21
N SER A 93 18.75 2.53 6.31
CA SER A 93 17.30 2.50 6.14
C SER A 93 16.76 1.10 5.83
N LEU A 94 17.48 0.33 5.00
CA LEU A 94 17.04 -1.01 4.61
C LEU A 94 17.30 -2.05 5.71
N ARG A 95 18.41 -1.96 6.46
CA ARG A 95 18.68 -2.81 7.64
C ARG A 95 17.58 -2.69 8.67
N LYS A 96 17.25 -1.45 9.03
CA LYS A 96 16.18 -1.18 10.00
C LYS A 96 14.86 -1.83 9.56
N ARG A 97 14.49 -1.72 8.28
CA ARG A 97 13.29 -2.38 7.72
C ARG A 97 13.37 -3.90 7.76
N ILE A 98 14.55 -4.49 7.53
CA ILE A 98 14.76 -5.93 7.59
C ILE A 98 14.58 -6.43 9.03
N GLU A 99 15.09 -5.69 10.01
CA GLU A 99 15.00 -6.03 11.44
C GLU A 99 13.58 -5.87 12.00
N GLU A 100 12.82 -4.89 11.51
CA GLU A 100 11.43 -4.61 11.93
C GLU A 100 10.41 -5.56 11.32
N ALA A 101 10.78 -6.32 10.29
CA ALA A 101 9.86 -7.20 9.59
C ALA A 101 9.71 -8.55 10.31
N THR A 102 8.61 -8.68 11.06
CA THR A 102 8.29 -9.88 11.85
C THR A 102 7.28 -10.82 11.18
N VAL A 103 6.89 -10.51 9.94
CA VAL A 103 5.81 -11.18 9.20
C VAL A 103 6.40 -12.20 8.23
N ASP A 104 5.70 -13.31 7.99
CA ASP A 104 6.15 -14.30 7.00
C ASP A 104 6.22 -13.71 5.58
N ARG A 105 6.99 -14.38 4.73
CA ARG A 105 7.28 -13.93 3.35
C ARG A 105 6.03 -13.65 2.53
N LYS A 106 5.03 -14.52 2.60
CA LYS A 106 3.85 -14.40 1.76
C LYS A 106 2.97 -13.28 2.26
N THR A 107 2.73 -13.19 3.56
CA THR A 107 1.93 -12.11 4.12
C THR A 107 2.61 -10.75 3.93
N TYR A 108 3.93 -10.65 4.08
CA TYR A 108 4.66 -9.43 3.74
C TYR A 108 4.43 -9.01 2.29
N SER A 109 4.56 -9.94 1.34
CA SER A 109 4.39 -9.66 -0.08
C SER A 109 2.97 -9.23 -0.42
N THR A 110 1.97 -9.85 0.23
CA THR A 110 0.57 -9.46 0.14
C THR A 110 0.37 -8.01 0.61
N LEU A 111 0.85 -7.66 1.80
CA LEU A 111 0.71 -6.30 2.35
C LEU A 111 1.47 -5.26 1.50
N ALA A 112 2.63 -5.63 0.96
CA ALA A 112 3.39 -4.79 0.04
C ALA A 112 2.62 -4.50 -1.25
N SER A 113 2.01 -5.52 -1.87
CA SER A 113 1.18 -5.34 -3.06
C SER A 113 0.00 -4.42 -2.79
N LEU A 114 -0.76 -4.69 -1.72
CA LEU A 114 -1.93 -3.88 -1.36
C LEU A 114 -1.55 -2.42 -1.09
N HIS A 115 -0.38 -2.19 -0.48
CA HIS A 115 0.13 -0.84 -0.34
C HIS A 115 0.48 -0.18 -1.69
N ASN A 116 1.18 -0.90 -2.57
CA ASN A 116 1.61 -0.37 -3.86
C ASN A 116 0.41 0.06 -4.71
N HIS A 117 -0.69 -0.68 -4.63
CA HIS A 117 -2.01 -0.32 -5.20
C HIS A 117 -2.75 0.80 -4.45
N ALA A 118 -2.12 1.48 -3.50
CA ALA A 118 -2.73 2.57 -2.73
C ALA A 118 -3.93 2.15 -1.86
N LEU A 119 -4.14 0.86 -1.58
CA LEU A 119 -5.35 0.40 -0.89
C LEU A 119 -5.54 1.07 0.48
N PHE A 120 -4.47 1.18 1.26
CA PHE A 120 -4.52 1.86 2.56
C PHE A 120 -4.73 3.38 2.44
N ARG A 121 -4.26 3.99 1.35
CA ARG A 121 -4.56 5.41 1.05
C ARG A 121 -6.02 5.62 0.67
N ALA A 122 -6.67 4.58 0.14
CA ALA A 122 -8.08 4.59 -0.22
C ALA A 122 -9.03 4.36 0.98
N GLY A 123 -8.49 4.23 2.20
CA GLY A 123 -9.27 4.08 3.42
C GLY A 123 -9.35 2.64 3.97
N ALA A 124 -8.59 1.69 3.41
CA ALA A 124 -8.45 0.38 4.03
C ALA A 124 -7.54 0.44 5.27
N VAL A 125 -7.81 -0.43 6.24
CA VAL A 125 -7.08 -0.51 7.51
C VAL A 125 -6.70 -1.97 7.77
N LEU A 126 -5.43 -2.22 8.08
CA LEU A 126 -4.98 -3.53 8.57
C LEU A 126 -5.51 -3.73 10.00
N ILE A 127 -6.14 -4.87 10.27
CA ILE A 127 -6.64 -5.25 11.58
C ILE A 127 -6.11 -6.64 11.98
N GLY A 128 -6.58 -7.18 13.10
CA GLY A 128 -6.20 -8.52 13.55
C GLY A 128 -4.76 -8.62 14.08
N SER A 129 -4.23 -9.83 14.13
CA SER A 129 -2.92 -10.14 14.73
C SER A 129 -1.77 -9.39 14.04
N HIS A 130 -1.83 -9.21 12.73
CA HIS A 130 -0.83 -8.46 11.97
C HIS A 130 -0.82 -6.98 12.34
N ALA A 131 -1.98 -6.36 12.59
CA ALA A 131 -2.05 -4.98 13.07
C ALA A 131 -1.48 -4.84 14.48
N PHE A 132 -1.82 -5.78 15.37
CA PHE A 132 -1.33 -5.79 16.75
C PHE A 132 0.20 -5.86 16.78
N GLY A 133 0.81 -6.77 16.02
CA GLY A 133 2.25 -6.86 16.05
C GLY A 133 2.98 -5.78 15.26
N THR A 134 2.34 -5.19 14.26
CA THR A 134 2.79 -3.92 13.67
C THR A 134 2.91 -2.87 14.77
N LEU A 135 1.85 -2.64 15.57
CA LEU A 135 1.87 -1.69 16.69
C LEU A 135 2.99 -1.97 17.71
N LEU A 136 3.18 -3.22 18.12
CA LEU A 136 4.24 -3.59 19.05
C LEU A 136 5.64 -3.32 18.50
N ASN A 137 5.88 -3.61 17.22
CA ASN A 137 7.16 -3.29 16.57
C ASN A 137 7.43 -1.77 16.60
N GLY A 138 6.41 -0.94 16.40
CA GLY A 138 6.54 0.52 16.51
C GLY A 138 6.83 1.02 17.92
N LEU A 139 6.43 0.25 18.94
CA LEU A 139 6.76 0.52 20.35
C LEU A 139 8.14 -0.02 20.76
N GLY A 140 8.91 -0.59 19.82
CA GLY A 140 10.22 -1.20 20.09
C GLY A 140 10.13 -2.56 20.80
N ALA A 141 8.93 -3.11 20.96
CA ALA A 141 8.73 -4.44 21.52
C ALA A 141 8.82 -5.47 20.41
N LYS A 142 9.87 -6.31 20.43
CA LYS A 142 9.94 -7.49 19.55
C LYS A 142 8.88 -8.48 20.00
N THR A 143 7.89 -8.72 19.16
CA THR A 143 6.83 -9.67 19.47
C THR A 143 7.34 -11.10 19.44
N VAL A 144 6.83 -11.95 20.33
CA VAL A 144 6.87 -13.40 20.13
C VAL A 144 6.26 -13.69 18.74
N PRO A 145 6.84 -14.58 17.91
CA PRO A 145 6.25 -14.91 16.61
C PRO A 145 4.83 -15.42 16.83
N TYR A 146 3.81 -14.63 16.50
CA TYR A 146 2.46 -15.12 16.36
C TYR A 146 2.34 -15.71 14.95
N ALA A 147 2.21 -17.02 14.86
CA ALA A 147 1.91 -17.68 13.60
C ALA A 147 0.43 -17.49 13.31
N THR A 148 0.07 -16.37 12.67
CA THR A 148 -1.24 -16.24 12.03
C THR A 148 -1.08 -16.45 10.53
N GLU A 149 -2.03 -17.15 9.96
CA GLU A 149 -2.11 -17.43 8.54
C GLU A 149 -3.11 -16.48 7.86
N GLU A 150 -3.71 -15.56 8.62
CA GLU A 150 -4.77 -14.65 8.19
C GLU A 150 -4.28 -13.18 8.18
N ALA A 151 -4.54 -12.49 7.06
CA ALA A 151 -4.36 -11.05 6.94
C ALA A 151 -5.74 -10.37 6.80
N ASP A 152 -6.15 -9.66 7.85
CA ASP A 152 -7.47 -9.04 7.94
C ASP A 152 -7.42 -7.56 7.58
N ILE A 153 -8.28 -7.15 6.66
CA ILE A 153 -8.35 -5.78 6.16
C ILE A 153 -9.77 -5.27 6.31
N ALA A 154 -9.95 -4.19 7.08
CA ALA A 154 -11.23 -3.53 7.23
C ALA A 154 -11.35 -2.31 6.31
N ARG A 155 -12.59 -1.94 5.97
CA ARG A 155 -12.93 -0.62 5.41
C ARG A 155 -14.26 -0.12 5.99
N SER A 156 -14.30 1.16 6.35
CA SER A 156 -15.50 1.81 6.92
C SER A 156 -16.51 2.25 5.85
N GLU A 157 -16.02 2.55 4.64
CA GLU A 157 -16.82 3.00 3.52
C GLU A 157 -16.40 2.24 2.25
N ALA A 158 -17.15 2.41 1.15
CA ALA A 158 -16.67 2.00 -0.16
C ALA A 158 -15.33 2.70 -0.42
N LEU A 159 -14.31 1.95 -0.85
CA LEU A 159 -12.97 2.51 -1.10
C LEU A 159 -13.11 3.68 -2.06
N ALA A 160 -12.70 4.86 -1.62
CA ALA A 160 -13.05 6.14 -2.22
C ALA A 160 -12.20 6.47 -3.47
N LEU A 161 -11.91 5.47 -4.31
CA LEU A 161 -11.15 5.64 -5.54
C LEU A 161 -11.76 4.75 -6.64
N PRO A 162 -12.37 5.32 -7.69
CA PRO A 162 -12.90 4.56 -8.83
C PRO A 162 -11.81 3.87 -9.68
N GLU A 163 -10.52 4.09 -9.38
CA GLU A 163 -9.38 3.62 -10.19
C GLU A 163 -8.64 2.40 -9.60
N LEU A 164 -9.09 1.86 -8.47
CA LEU A 164 -8.45 0.67 -7.90
C LEU A 164 -8.76 -0.57 -8.74
N PRO A 165 -7.75 -1.41 -9.07
CA PRO A 165 -7.99 -2.76 -9.59
C PRO A 165 -8.90 -3.57 -8.66
N ALA A 166 -9.45 -4.69 -9.16
CA ALA A 166 -10.17 -5.60 -8.28
C ALA A 166 -9.21 -6.11 -7.19
N PHE A 167 -9.73 -6.33 -5.98
CA PHE A 167 -8.89 -6.75 -4.83
C PHE A 167 -8.09 -8.02 -5.13
N ILE A 168 -8.71 -8.98 -5.84
CA ILE A 168 -8.03 -10.21 -6.29
C ILE A 168 -6.86 -9.94 -7.25
N ASP A 169 -6.94 -8.91 -8.09
CA ASP A 169 -5.87 -8.57 -9.04
C ASP A 169 -4.65 -8.00 -8.31
N MET A 170 -4.89 -7.19 -7.27
CA MET A 170 -3.82 -6.74 -6.36
C MET A 170 -3.13 -7.94 -5.71
N LEU A 171 -3.89 -8.92 -5.21
CA LEU A 171 -3.32 -10.12 -4.60
C LEU A 171 -2.51 -10.96 -5.61
N ARG A 172 -2.97 -11.08 -6.85
CA ARG A 172 -2.31 -11.87 -7.90
C ARG A 172 -0.98 -11.28 -8.36
N GLU A 173 -0.75 -9.98 -8.20
CA GLU A 173 0.55 -9.36 -8.51
C GLU A 173 1.70 -9.95 -7.67
N THR A 174 1.39 -10.47 -6.48
CA THR A 174 2.39 -11.19 -5.67
C THR A 174 2.92 -12.46 -6.35
N GLY A 175 2.23 -12.98 -7.36
CA GLY A 175 2.48 -14.28 -7.99
C GLY A 175 1.92 -15.47 -7.20
N ILE A 176 1.30 -15.23 -6.03
CA ILE A 176 0.61 -16.26 -5.25
C ILE A 176 -0.70 -16.64 -5.97
N GLY A 177 -0.99 -17.94 -6.04
CA GLY A 177 -2.22 -18.48 -6.62
C GLY A 177 -3.46 -18.26 -5.74
N PHE A 178 -3.87 -17.01 -5.56
CA PHE A 178 -5.08 -16.65 -4.83
C PHE A 178 -6.35 -16.96 -5.62
N PHE A 179 -7.37 -17.45 -4.90
CA PHE A 179 -8.73 -17.64 -5.40
C PHE A 179 -9.75 -17.05 -4.42
N GLU A 180 -10.89 -16.65 -4.96
CA GLU A 180 -12.01 -16.13 -4.16
C GLU A 180 -12.71 -17.27 -3.45
N VAL A 181 -12.95 -17.12 -2.14
CA VAL A 181 -13.81 -18.02 -1.38
C VAL A 181 -15.25 -17.54 -1.58
N PRO A 182 -16.14 -18.36 -2.16
CA PRO A 182 -17.52 -17.95 -2.42
C PRO A 182 -18.22 -17.52 -1.13
N ALA A 183 -18.90 -16.37 -1.18
CA ALA A 183 -19.74 -15.92 -0.08
C ALA A 183 -20.93 -16.89 0.10
N LEU A 184 -21.38 -17.06 1.35
CA LEU A 184 -22.57 -17.85 1.66
C LEU A 184 -23.80 -17.35 0.89
N ASN A 185 -23.89 -16.03 0.69
CA ASN A 185 -24.87 -15.41 -0.18
C ASN A 185 -24.23 -15.08 -1.55
N ARG A 186 -24.66 -15.79 -2.60
CA ARG A 186 -24.18 -15.61 -3.99
C ARG A 186 -24.41 -14.21 -4.58
N ARG A 187 -25.26 -13.39 -3.97
CA ARG A 187 -25.52 -12.00 -4.39
C ARG A 187 -24.49 -11.00 -3.82
N GLN A 188 -23.60 -11.44 -2.93
CA GLN A 188 -22.58 -10.60 -2.32
C GLN A 188 -21.22 -10.86 -2.97
N HIS A 189 -20.41 -9.80 -3.08
CA HIS A 189 -19.02 -9.94 -3.52
C HIS A 189 -18.22 -10.76 -2.50
N PRO A 190 -17.29 -11.62 -2.96
CA PRO A 190 -16.39 -12.33 -2.07
C PRO A 190 -15.56 -11.38 -1.20
N THR A 191 -15.50 -11.67 0.09
CA THR A 191 -14.72 -10.93 1.08
C THR A 191 -13.56 -11.74 1.64
N SER A 192 -13.36 -12.97 1.15
CA SER A 192 -12.32 -13.87 1.64
C SER A 192 -11.59 -14.48 0.46
N PHE A 193 -10.26 -14.46 0.53
CA PHE A 193 -9.38 -14.90 -0.53
C PHE A 193 -8.36 -15.86 0.07
N LYS A 194 -8.14 -17.00 -0.58
CA LYS A 194 -7.23 -18.05 -0.07
C LYS A 194 -6.20 -18.43 -1.12
N GLU A 195 -5.01 -18.81 -0.64
CA GLU A 195 -4.00 -19.43 -1.49
C GLU A 195 -4.39 -20.89 -1.79
N GLY A 196 -4.23 -21.32 -3.04
CA GLY A 196 -4.42 -22.71 -3.45
C GLY A 196 -3.39 -23.69 -2.88
N GLY A 197 -3.80 -24.95 -2.71
CA GLY A 197 -2.90 -26.03 -2.31
C GLY A 197 -2.74 -26.18 -0.79
N ARG A 198 -1.52 -26.49 -0.33
CA ARG A 198 -1.22 -26.80 1.10
C ARG A 198 -0.97 -25.56 1.96
N SER A 199 -0.93 -24.38 1.37
CA SER A 199 -0.74 -23.15 2.11
C SER A 199 -2.02 -22.78 2.86
N ARG A 200 -1.87 -22.12 4.00
CA ARG A 200 -3.00 -21.67 4.81
C ARG A 200 -3.21 -20.16 4.76
N LEU A 201 -2.45 -19.46 3.92
CA LEU A 201 -2.59 -18.01 3.75
C LEU A 201 -4.01 -17.65 3.29
N LYS A 202 -4.64 -16.81 4.08
CA LYS A 202 -5.98 -16.27 3.84
C LYS A 202 -5.94 -14.75 4.03
N VAL A 203 -6.68 -14.05 3.18
CA VAL A 203 -6.83 -12.60 3.25
C VAL A 203 -8.30 -12.30 3.29
N ASP A 204 -8.75 -11.61 4.34
CA ASP A 204 -10.14 -11.22 4.50
C ASP A 204 -10.28 -9.71 4.34
N LEU A 205 -11.21 -9.29 3.47
CA LEU A 205 -11.66 -7.92 3.29
C LEU A 205 -12.98 -7.71 4.02
N LEU A 206 -12.92 -7.33 5.28
CA LEU A 206 -14.08 -7.04 6.10
C LEU A 206 -14.75 -5.74 5.66
N LEU A 207 -15.99 -5.87 5.24
CA LEU A 207 -16.88 -4.76 4.93
C LEU A 207 -17.57 -4.33 6.22
N ALA A 208 -17.44 -3.06 6.61
CA ALA A 208 -18.40 -2.51 7.55
C ALA A 208 -19.82 -2.65 6.93
N PRO A 209 -20.84 -3.06 7.71
CA PRO A 209 -22.20 -3.06 7.21
C PRO A 209 -22.55 -1.63 6.78
N MET A 210 -22.90 -1.47 5.50
CA MET A 210 -23.40 -0.19 4.99
C MET A 210 -24.61 0.18 5.85
N PRO A 211 -24.67 1.38 6.47
CA PRO A 211 -25.90 1.81 7.13
C PRO A 211 -27.02 1.79 6.09
N PRO A 212 -28.24 1.35 6.45
CA PRO A 212 -29.36 1.33 5.52
C PRO A 212 -29.49 2.73 4.91
N ARG A 213 -29.63 2.80 3.57
CA ARG A 213 -29.98 4.06 2.93
C ARG A 213 -31.30 4.49 3.54
N VAL A 214 -31.26 5.55 4.35
CA VAL A 214 -32.46 6.33 4.64
C VAL A 214 -32.90 6.90 3.30
N SER A 215 -33.80 6.20 2.62
CA SER A 215 -34.60 6.79 1.57
C SER A 215 -35.43 7.86 2.27
N ASN A 216 -35.08 9.13 2.06
CA ASN A 216 -36.02 10.22 2.30
C ASN A 216 -37.19 9.98 1.34
N ALA A 217 -38.25 9.34 1.85
CA ALA A 217 -39.55 9.36 1.22
C ALA A 217 -40.06 10.80 1.37
N MET A 218 -40.19 11.44 0.22
CA MET A 218 -40.85 12.74 0.05
C MET A 218 -42.35 12.51 -0.11
#